data_AF-A0A350QUD4-F1
#
_entry.id   AF-A0A350QUD4-F1
#
_cell.length_a   1.000
_cell.length_b   1.000
_cell.length_c   1.000
_cell.angle_alpha   90.00
_cell.angle_beta   90.00
_cell.angle_gamma   90.00
#
_symmetry.space_group_name_H-M   'P 1'
#
loop_
_entity.id
_entity.type
_entity.pdbx_description
1 polymer ?
#
loop_
_entity_poly.entity_id
_entity_poly.type
_entity_poly.pdbx_seq_one_letter_code
_entity_poly.pdbx_strand_id
1 'polypeptide(L)'
;MRWTRYERTFPKVPVSFRKAFRDDELPFGCISQPGWGNYGLAPEVATVAEGYAIIRDVQRRALKDDPLSDMIATYPTGNSYIHPAEKLPVAEYASLWALAKVYGKPVVHRGNEYVGMKVKEDKLYLFFDQDPIVHERWKHIENNAHWQVLPCPREGNAELMGFIIAGKNRRWYPAKARNAKLDGKWCIELSSDLVEEPVAARYGWANWPIGNMVGRERLPMATFRTDDWPIPEGVNYSPESKEASSAKIKELQEIGKQQALDRKMRQLQIDLPRLESELFRGDAKRQIESKLARIKGILDEFEADLWLSRQLKEHDPDLPDKLQELRAKIGKLSGK
;
A
#
# COMPACT_ATOMS: atom_id res chain seq x y z
N MET A 1 6.69 6.96 -15.05
CA MET A 1 5.28 6.57 -15.28
C MET A 1 5.00 6.31 -16.75
N ARG A 2 5.34 5.13 -17.30
CA ARG A 2 5.10 4.80 -18.72
C ARG A 2 4.11 3.64 -18.81
N TRP A 3 2.82 3.93 -18.92
CA TRP A 3 1.76 2.92 -19.10
C TRP A 3 0.63 3.43 -19.99
N THR A 4 0.88 4.45 -20.81
CA THR A 4 -0.10 5.11 -21.65
C THR A 4 -0.88 4.06 -22.45
N ARG A 5 -2.21 4.10 -22.33
CA ARG A 5 -3.14 3.15 -22.98
C ARG A 5 -3.15 1.72 -22.41
N TYR A 6 -2.38 1.37 -21.39
CA TYR A 6 -2.35 0.01 -20.84
C TYR A 6 -3.73 -0.47 -20.37
N GLU A 7 -4.51 0.42 -19.73
CA GLU A 7 -5.91 0.15 -19.36
C GLU A 7 -6.81 -0.19 -20.56
N ARG A 8 -6.46 0.28 -21.77
CA ARG A 8 -7.19 -0.02 -23.00
C ARG A 8 -6.62 -1.21 -23.77
N THR A 9 -5.33 -1.50 -23.65
CA THR A 9 -4.65 -2.54 -24.44
C THR A 9 -4.57 -3.86 -23.72
N PHE A 10 -4.31 -3.89 -22.41
CA PHE A 10 -4.18 -5.13 -21.66
C PHE A 10 -5.44 -6.02 -21.67
N PRO A 11 -6.68 -5.49 -21.51
CA PRO A 11 -7.89 -6.31 -21.59
C PRO A 11 -8.06 -7.05 -22.93
N LYS A 12 -7.41 -6.56 -24.00
CA LYS A 12 -7.46 -7.18 -25.33
C LYS A 12 -6.48 -8.33 -25.51
N VAL A 13 -5.52 -8.49 -24.60
CA VAL A 13 -4.49 -9.54 -24.70
C VAL A 13 -5.09 -10.95 -24.63
N PRO A 14 -5.85 -11.35 -23.59
CA PRO A 14 -6.44 -12.68 -23.53
C PRO A 14 -7.36 -12.96 -24.74
N VAL A 15 -8.18 -11.97 -25.13
CA VAL A 15 -9.06 -12.06 -26.31
C VAL A 15 -8.25 -12.28 -27.61
N SER A 16 -7.15 -11.55 -27.77
CA SER A 16 -6.30 -11.68 -28.96
C SER A 16 -5.58 -13.02 -29.00
N PHE A 17 -5.18 -13.57 -27.85
CA PHE A 17 -4.55 -14.87 -27.76
C PHE A 17 -5.54 -15.97 -28.15
N ARG A 18 -6.73 -16.00 -27.55
CA ARG A 18 -7.82 -16.93 -27.90
C ARG A 18 -8.10 -16.94 -29.42
N LYS A 19 -8.23 -15.75 -30.01
CA LYS A 19 -8.40 -15.59 -31.46
C LYS A 19 -7.22 -16.14 -32.27
N ALA A 20 -5.99 -15.86 -31.86
CA ALA A 20 -4.78 -16.30 -32.59
C ALA A 20 -4.62 -17.82 -32.56
N PHE A 21 -4.93 -18.44 -31.41
CA PHE A 21 -4.86 -19.89 -31.23
C PHE A 21 -6.12 -20.64 -31.69
N ARG A 22 -7.19 -19.91 -32.06
CA ARG A 22 -8.51 -20.46 -32.41
C ARG A 22 -9.08 -21.33 -31.29
N ASP A 23 -8.90 -20.87 -30.07
CA ASP A 23 -9.34 -21.54 -28.86
C ASP A 23 -9.98 -20.47 -27.95
N ASP A 24 -11.31 -20.41 -27.95
CA ASP A 24 -12.08 -19.48 -27.13
C ASP A 24 -12.00 -19.81 -25.63
N GLU A 25 -11.60 -21.04 -25.30
CA GLU A 25 -11.43 -21.52 -23.92
C GLU A 25 -9.96 -21.48 -23.45
N LEU A 26 -9.05 -20.91 -24.24
CA LEU A 26 -7.63 -20.83 -23.88
C LEU A 26 -7.47 -20.11 -22.51
N PRO A 27 -6.94 -20.79 -21.48
CA PRO A 27 -6.70 -20.18 -20.19
C PRO A 27 -5.60 -19.13 -20.24
N PHE A 28 -5.72 -18.06 -19.47
CA PHE A 28 -4.75 -16.95 -19.48
C PHE A 28 -4.34 -16.51 -18.06
N GLY A 29 -3.11 -16.87 -17.68
CA GLY A 29 -2.52 -16.46 -16.41
C GLY A 29 -1.61 -15.25 -16.59
N CYS A 30 -1.86 -14.17 -15.86
CA CYS A 30 -1.03 -12.97 -15.88
C CYS A 30 -0.18 -12.85 -14.62
N ILE A 31 1.13 -13.07 -14.74
CA ILE A 31 2.07 -12.75 -13.65
C ILE A 31 2.16 -11.22 -13.53
N SER A 32 1.81 -10.69 -12.36
CA SER A 32 1.84 -9.26 -12.10
C SER A 32 3.28 -8.71 -12.02
N GLN A 33 3.45 -7.39 -12.05
CA GLN A 33 4.78 -6.80 -11.80
C GLN A 33 5.25 -7.07 -10.36
N PRO A 34 6.49 -7.56 -10.14
CA PRO A 34 7.03 -7.71 -8.79
C PRO A 34 7.32 -6.35 -8.16
N GLY A 35 7.62 -6.31 -6.87
CA GLY A 35 8.10 -5.10 -6.20
C GLY A 35 9.43 -4.63 -6.79
N TRP A 36 9.61 -3.32 -6.94
CA TRP A 36 10.89 -2.76 -7.37
C TRP A 36 11.12 -1.34 -6.82
N GLY A 37 12.39 -1.03 -6.53
CA GLY A 37 12.83 0.33 -6.20
C GLY A 37 12.95 0.57 -4.71
N ASN A 38 12.34 1.65 -4.21
CA ASN A 38 12.36 2.00 -2.80
C ASN A 38 11.23 1.30 -2.06
N TYR A 39 11.61 0.49 -1.07
CA TYR A 39 10.65 -0.20 -0.24
C TYR A 39 9.94 0.76 0.73
N GLY A 40 8.62 0.69 0.79
CA GLY A 40 7.83 1.43 1.78
C GLY A 40 7.86 2.94 1.65
N LEU A 41 7.87 3.44 0.42
CA LEU A 41 7.71 4.85 0.12
C LEU A 41 6.40 5.41 0.72
N ALA A 42 6.44 6.67 1.16
CA ALA A 42 5.28 7.37 1.70
C ALA A 42 4.13 7.39 0.66
N PRO A 43 2.87 7.14 1.07
CA PRO A 43 1.76 6.99 0.15
C PRO A 43 1.46 8.27 -0.66
N GLU A 44 1.74 9.44 -0.08
CA GLU A 44 1.61 10.74 -0.75
C GLU A 44 2.54 10.86 -1.96
N VAL A 45 3.71 10.21 -1.91
CA VAL A 45 4.65 10.15 -3.04
C VAL A 45 4.27 9.01 -3.97
N ALA A 46 4.05 7.81 -3.42
CA ALA A 46 3.79 6.61 -4.21
C ALA A 46 2.55 6.76 -5.12
N THR A 47 1.48 7.36 -4.62
CA THR A 47 0.21 7.49 -5.34
C THR A 47 0.26 8.43 -6.54
N VAL A 48 1.19 9.39 -6.55
CA VAL A 48 1.32 10.41 -7.61
C VAL A 48 2.55 10.19 -8.49
N ALA A 49 3.58 9.52 -7.97
CA ALA A 49 4.89 9.42 -8.62
C ALA A 49 5.17 8.04 -9.26
N GLU A 50 4.44 7.00 -8.85
CA GLU A 50 4.76 5.61 -9.16
C GLU A 50 3.72 4.93 -10.06
N GLY A 51 4.07 3.75 -10.57
CA GLY A 51 3.32 3.12 -11.66
C GLY A 51 2.94 1.68 -11.52
N TYR A 52 3.71 0.88 -10.78
CA TYR A 52 3.46 -0.56 -10.80
C TYR A 52 2.13 -0.90 -10.13
N ALA A 53 1.72 -0.16 -9.10
CA ALA A 53 0.41 -0.34 -8.49
C ALA A 53 -0.74 -0.15 -9.49
N ILE A 54 -0.60 0.82 -10.39
CA ILE A 54 -1.58 1.08 -11.45
C ILE A 54 -1.61 -0.07 -12.44
N ILE A 55 -0.45 -0.56 -12.87
CA ILE A 55 -0.35 -1.72 -13.77
C ILE A 55 -1.00 -2.95 -13.14
N ARG A 56 -0.66 -3.26 -11.87
CA ARG A 56 -1.25 -4.39 -11.13
C ARG A 56 -2.76 -4.25 -10.99
N ASP A 57 -3.27 -3.06 -10.66
CA ASP A 57 -4.71 -2.85 -10.56
C ASP A 57 -5.42 -2.97 -11.91
N VAL A 58 -4.83 -2.46 -13.00
CA VAL A 58 -5.36 -2.64 -14.35
C VAL A 58 -5.40 -4.11 -14.72
N GLN A 59 -4.32 -4.87 -14.46
CA GLN A 59 -4.26 -6.31 -14.73
C GLN A 59 -5.37 -7.06 -13.97
N ARG A 60 -5.48 -6.81 -12.66
CA ARG A 60 -6.52 -7.40 -11.81
C ARG A 60 -7.93 -7.08 -12.31
N ARG A 61 -8.23 -5.81 -12.60
CA ARG A 61 -9.57 -5.39 -13.05
C ARG A 61 -9.91 -5.97 -14.42
N ALA A 62 -8.95 -6.01 -15.34
CA ALA A 62 -9.16 -6.49 -16.69
C ALA A 62 -9.51 -7.99 -16.77
N LEU A 63 -9.05 -8.78 -15.80
CA LEU A 63 -9.26 -10.24 -15.77
C LEU A 63 -10.38 -10.67 -14.81
N LYS A 64 -10.92 -9.76 -13.99
CA LYS A 64 -11.87 -10.08 -12.90
C LYS A 64 -13.09 -10.90 -13.36
N ASP A 65 -13.66 -10.55 -14.52
CA ASP A 65 -14.91 -11.15 -15.00
C ASP A 65 -14.66 -12.28 -16.03
N ASP A 66 -13.41 -12.68 -16.24
CA ASP A 66 -13.03 -13.76 -17.16
C ASP A 66 -12.78 -15.06 -16.37
N PRO A 67 -13.65 -16.09 -16.48
CA PRO A 67 -13.55 -17.28 -15.64
C PRO A 67 -12.28 -18.11 -15.90
N LEU A 68 -11.69 -17.96 -17.08
CA LEU A 68 -10.51 -18.69 -17.56
C LEU A 68 -9.21 -17.89 -17.40
N SER A 69 -9.31 -16.67 -16.86
CA SER A 69 -8.16 -15.81 -16.64
C SER A 69 -7.98 -15.48 -15.16
N ASP A 70 -6.75 -15.20 -14.76
CA ASP A 70 -6.49 -14.62 -13.44
C ASP A 70 -5.15 -13.86 -13.42
N MET A 71 -5.03 -12.90 -12.49
CA MET A 71 -3.77 -12.24 -12.19
C MET A 71 -3.10 -12.93 -11.00
N ILE A 72 -1.87 -13.39 -11.21
CA ILE A 72 -1.00 -13.98 -10.19
C ILE A 72 -0.20 -12.84 -9.54
N ALA A 73 -0.56 -12.47 -8.31
CA ALA A 73 0.09 -11.39 -7.58
C ALA A 73 1.50 -11.79 -7.11
N THR A 74 2.49 -10.92 -7.37
CA THR A 74 3.92 -11.22 -7.16
C THR A 74 4.70 -10.04 -6.60
N TYR A 75 4.04 -8.95 -6.22
CA TYR A 75 4.72 -7.79 -5.64
C TYR A 75 5.62 -8.11 -4.41
N PRO A 76 5.33 -9.14 -3.56
CA PRO A 76 6.21 -9.44 -2.43
C PRO A 76 7.56 -10.04 -2.85
N THR A 77 7.67 -10.64 -4.03
CA THR A 77 8.91 -11.28 -4.52
C THR A 77 9.90 -10.26 -5.11
N GLY A 78 9.65 -8.98 -4.86
CA GLY A 78 10.44 -7.85 -5.36
C GLY A 78 11.71 -7.60 -4.57
N ASN A 79 12.64 -6.86 -5.18
CA ASN A 79 13.82 -6.33 -4.51
C ASN A 79 14.27 -5.01 -5.17
N SER A 80 15.43 -4.48 -4.76
CA SER A 80 15.98 -3.24 -5.34
C SER A 80 16.40 -3.37 -6.82
N TYR A 81 16.53 -4.61 -7.33
CA TYR A 81 16.85 -4.90 -8.71
C TYR A 81 15.59 -5.13 -9.56
N ILE A 82 15.54 -4.54 -10.76
CA ILE A 82 14.33 -4.59 -11.62
C ILE A 82 14.01 -5.99 -12.15
N HIS A 83 14.97 -6.92 -12.08
CA HIS A 83 14.75 -8.34 -12.38
C HIS A 83 15.01 -9.20 -11.12
N PRO A 84 14.09 -9.21 -10.14
CA PRO A 84 14.30 -9.95 -8.89
C PRO A 84 14.66 -11.42 -9.15
N ALA A 85 15.67 -11.91 -8.43
CA ALA A 85 16.19 -13.28 -8.59
C ALA A 85 15.21 -14.34 -8.04
N GLU A 86 14.31 -13.95 -7.14
CA GLU A 86 13.30 -14.82 -6.54
C GLU A 86 12.24 -15.22 -7.57
N LYS A 87 12.55 -16.25 -8.37
CA LYS A 87 11.64 -16.82 -9.37
C LYS A 87 10.87 -18.03 -8.87
N LEU A 88 11.40 -18.75 -7.87
CA LEU A 88 10.76 -19.95 -7.34
C LEU A 88 9.35 -19.65 -6.78
N PRO A 89 9.13 -18.61 -5.95
CA PRO A 89 7.77 -18.32 -5.45
C PRO A 89 6.81 -17.92 -6.58
N VAL A 90 7.31 -17.22 -7.60
CA VAL A 90 6.52 -16.86 -8.78
C VAL A 90 6.05 -18.12 -9.52
N ALA A 91 6.95 -19.10 -9.68
CA ALA A 91 6.62 -20.38 -10.30
C ALA A 91 5.63 -21.21 -9.47
N GLU A 92 5.76 -21.19 -8.13
CA GLU A 92 4.82 -21.85 -7.23
C GLU A 92 3.40 -21.27 -7.37
N TYR A 93 3.26 -19.94 -7.35
CA TYR A 93 1.95 -19.29 -7.49
C TYR A 93 1.32 -19.55 -8.86
N ALA A 94 2.13 -19.49 -9.93
CA ALA A 94 1.67 -19.80 -11.27
C ALA A 94 1.25 -21.28 -11.41
N SER A 95 1.94 -22.20 -10.73
CA SER A 95 1.59 -23.61 -10.72
C SER A 95 0.26 -23.87 -10.00
N LEU A 96 0.01 -23.19 -8.88
CA LEU A 96 -1.28 -23.26 -8.19
C LEU A 96 -2.42 -22.73 -9.07
N TRP A 97 -2.21 -21.61 -9.76
CA TRP A 97 -3.14 -21.10 -10.76
C TRP A 97 -3.43 -22.13 -11.86
N ALA A 98 -2.39 -22.72 -12.45
CA ALA A 98 -2.56 -23.71 -13.50
C ALA A 98 -3.34 -24.93 -12.99
N LEU A 99 -2.99 -25.46 -11.82
CA LEU A 99 -3.69 -26.59 -11.21
C LEU A 99 -5.18 -26.30 -11.01
N ALA A 100 -5.53 -25.10 -10.53
CA ALA A 100 -6.91 -24.74 -10.28
C ALA A 100 -7.69 -24.44 -11.57
N LYS A 101 -7.16 -23.56 -12.43
CA LYS A 101 -7.89 -22.99 -13.58
C LYS A 101 -7.78 -23.82 -14.85
N VAL A 102 -6.67 -24.54 -15.06
CA VAL A 102 -6.43 -25.34 -16.26
C VAL A 102 -6.77 -26.81 -15.99
N TYR A 103 -6.34 -27.35 -14.85
CA TYR A 103 -6.50 -28.77 -14.53
C TYR A 103 -7.68 -29.09 -13.60
N GLY A 104 -8.48 -28.08 -13.21
CA GLY A 104 -9.69 -28.26 -12.40
C GLY A 104 -9.44 -28.85 -11.01
N LYS A 105 -8.22 -28.72 -10.47
CA LYS A 105 -7.90 -29.23 -9.14
C LYS A 105 -8.48 -28.31 -8.05
N PRO A 106 -9.04 -28.85 -6.96
CA PRO A 106 -9.61 -28.05 -5.88
C PRO A 106 -8.51 -27.49 -4.96
N VAL A 107 -7.65 -26.62 -5.50
CA VAL A 107 -6.55 -25.97 -4.77
C VAL A 107 -6.76 -24.46 -4.70
N VAL A 108 -6.35 -23.84 -3.60
CA VAL A 108 -6.34 -22.38 -3.48
C VAL A 108 -5.21 -21.84 -4.35
N HIS A 109 -5.51 -20.87 -5.20
CA HIS A 109 -4.59 -20.38 -6.22
C HIS A 109 -4.45 -18.86 -6.28
N ARG A 110 -5.19 -18.13 -5.43
CA ARG A 110 -5.03 -16.70 -5.24
C ARG A 110 -5.29 -16.30 -3.79
N GLY A 111 -4.84 -15.09 -3.43
CA GLY A 111 -5.24 -14.44 -2.19
C GLY A 111 -6.71 -14.02 -2.20
N ASN A 112 -7.18 -13.49 -1.07
CA ASN A 112 -8.53 -12.96 -0.95
C ASN A 112 -8.73 -11.74 -1.87
N GLU A 113 -9.92 -11.60 -2.42
CA GLU A 113 -10.30 -10.51 -3.31
C GLU A 113 -11.22 -9.52 -2.60
N TYR A 114 -10.96 -8.23 -2.80
CA TYR A 114 -11.85 -7.17 -2.34
C TYR A 114 -13.19 -7.24 -3.09
N VAL A 115 -14.30 -7.27 -2.33
CA VAL A 115 -15.67 -7.34 -2.89
C VAL A 115 -16.50 -6.10 -2.62
N GLY A 116 -16.20 -5.34 -1.56
CA GLY A 116 -17.01 -4.16 -1.23
C GLY A 116 -16.53 -3.42 0.01
N MET A 117 -17.03 -2.21 0.17
CA MET A 117 -16.68 -1.32 1.27
C MET A 117 -17.95 -0.72 1.87
N LYS A 118 -17.95 -0.52 3.20
CA LYS A 118 -18.94 0.30 3.90
C LYS A 118 -18.23 1.40 4.67
N VAL A 119 -18.84 2.59 4.66
CA VAL A 119 -18.45 3.71 5.53
C VAL A 119 -19.36 3.66 6.75
N LYS A 120 -18.80 3.74 7.95
CA LYS A 120 -19.56 3.94 9.18
C LYS A 120 -18.75 4.86 10.08
N GLU A 121 -19.36 5.99 10.45
CA GLU A 121 -18.69 7.05 11.21
C GLU A 121 -17.41 7.50 10.47
N ASP A 122 -16.27 7.51 11.17
CA ASP A 122 -14.96 7.94 10.70
C ASP A 122 -14.11 6.78 10.12
N LYS A 123 -14.75 5.67 9.74
CA LYS A 123 -14.04 4.42 9.35
C LYS A 123 -14.57 3.78 8.08
N LEU A 124 -13.66 3.05 7.43
CA LEU A 124 -13.98 2.18 6.30
C LEU A 124 -13.91 0.72 6.71
N TYR A 125 -14.87 -0.07 6.24
CA TYR A 125 -14.93 -1.50 6.46
C TYR A 125 -14.84 -2.21 5.11
N LEU A 126 -13.73 -2.90 4.86
CA LEU A 126 -13.45 -3.61 3.62
C LEU A 126 -13.83 -5.09 3.75
N PHE A 127 -14.63 -5.55 2.80
CA PHE A 127 -15.10 -6.93 2.72
C PHE A 127 -14.37 -7.68 1.61
N PHE A 128 -14.18 -8.96 1.84
CA PHE A 128 -13.48 -9.87 0.95
C PHE A 128 -14.35 -11.08 0.61
N ASP A 129 -14.04 -11.74 -0.50
CA ASP A 129 -14.74 -12.94 -0.99
C ASP A 129 -14.56 -14.17 -0.09
N GLN A 130 -13.48 -14.18 0.70
CA GLN A 130 -13.16 -15.15 1.74
C GLN A 130 -12.87 -14.43 3.05
N ASP A 131 -12.93 -15.15 4.16
CA ASP A 131 -12.55 -14.61 5.48
C ASP A 131 -11.13 -14.02 5.41
N PRO A 132 -10.96 -12.69 5.63
CA PRO A 132 -9.65 -12.04 5.58
C PRO A 132 -8.75 -12.42 6.75
N ILE A 133 -9.27 -13.16 7.74
CA ILE A 133 -8.51 -13.62 8.90
C ILE A 133 -7.99 -15.02 8.64
N VAL A 134 -6.66 -15.14 8.59
CA VAL A 134 -5.98 -16.43 8.49
C VAL A 134 -5.62 -16.90 9.90
N HIS A 135 -6.43 -17.83 10.43
CA HIS A 135 -6.22 -18.39 11.78
C HIS A 135 -5.19 -19.54 11.81
N GLU A 136 -4.88 -20.15 10.66
CA GLU A 136 -4.04 -21.34 10.60
C GLU A 136 -2.56 -21.02 10.68
N ARG A 137 -1.87 -21.70 11.61
CA ARG A 137 -0.42 -21.64 11.74
C ARG A 137 0.24 -22.41 10.61
N TRP A 138 1.39 -21.90 10.19
CA TRP A 138 2.23 -22.50 9.18
C TRP A 138 2.72 -23.88 9.62
N LYS A 139 2.10 -24.99 9.16
CA LYS A 139 2.49 -26.34 9.59
C LYS A 139 3.86 -26.82 9.08
N HIS A 140 4.39 -26.20 8.02
CA HIS A 140 5.55 -26.72 7.28
C HIS A 140 6.69 -25.71 7.07
N ILE A 141 6.63 -24.54 7.70
CA ILE A 141 7.69 -23.54 7.55
C ILE A 141 8.09 -23.05 8.93
N GLU A 142 9.26 -23.51 9.40
CA GLU A 142 9.84 -23.18 10.71
C GLU A 142 10.44 -21.77 10.74
N ASN A 143 10.81 -21.21 9.58
CA ASN A 143 11.37 -19.88 9.39
C ASN A 143 10.63 -19.15 8.28
N ASN A 144 10.22 -17.89 8.44
CA ASN A 144 9.66 -17.10 7.33
C ASN A 144 10.55 -17.27 6.10
N ALA A 145 9.94 -17.66 4.97
CA ALA A 145 10.72 -17.85 3.75
C ALA A 145 11.43 -16.52 3.43
N HIS A 146 12.71 -16.57 3.09
CA HIS A 146 13.57 -15.40 2.86
C HIS A 146 12.93 -14.32 1.95
N TRP A 147 12.11 -14.76 0.99
CA TRP A 147 11.40 -13.92 0.02
C TRP A 147 10.13 -13.26 0.57
N GLN A 148 9.64 -13.68 1.74
CA GLN A 148 8.62 -12.95 2.48
C GLN A 148 9.30 -11.81 3.22
N VAL A 149 9.46 -10.71 2.49
CA VAL A 149 10.02 -9.43 2.98
C VAL A 149 9.20 -8.87 4.17
N LEU A 150 8.02 -9.43 4.43
CA LEU A 150 7.06 -8.91 5.38
C LEU A 150 6.65 -9.93 6.43
N PRO A 151 6.62 -9.57 7.72
CA PRO A 151 5.92 -10.37 8.71
C PRO A 151 4.44 -10.39 8.32
N CYS A 152 3.96 -11.55 7.87
CA CYS A 152 2.54 -11.84 7.83
C CYS A 152 1.95 -11.54 9.23
N PRO A 153 0.72 -11.03 9.34
CA PRO A 153 -0.05 -10.88 10.59
C PRO A 153 -0.20 -12.21 11.35
N ARG A 154 0.89 -12.75 11.90
CA ARG A 154 0.97 -14.05 12.57
C ARG A 154 0.04 -14.02 13.78
N GLU A 155 -0.87 -15.00 13.87
CA GLU A 155 -1.72 -15.21 15.04
C GLU A 155 -2.59 -13.99 15.43
N GLY A 156 -2.75 -13.00 14.53
CA GLY A 156 -3.42 -11.72 14.84
C GLY A 156 -2.56 -10.70 15.61
N ASN A 157 -1.26 -10.96 15.81
CA ASN A 157 -0.36 -10.11 16.61
C ASN A 157 0.46 -9.10 15.79
N ALA A 158 0.70 -9.36 14.49
CA ALA A 158 1.37 -8.38 13.63
C ALA A 158 0.36 -7.46 12.94
N GLU A 159 0.73 -6.19 12.83
CA GLU A 159 -0.13 -5.13 12.26
C GLU A 159 -0.45 -5.42 10.79
N LEU A 160 -1.69 -5.13 10.40
CA LEU A 160 -2.10 -5.17 8.99
C LEU A 160 -1.52 -3.93 8.30
N MET A 161 -0.68 -4.14 7.29
CA MET A 161 0.07 -3.08 6.62
C MET A 161 -0.30 -2.95 5.14
N GLY A 162 0.04 -1.81 4.55
CA GLY A 162 -0.11 -1.55 3.11
C GLY A 162 -1.45 -0.97 2.69
N PHE A 163 -2.33 -0.68 3.65
CA PHE A 163 -3.55 0.09 3.41
C PHE A 163 -3.28 1.59 3.49
N ILE A 164 -3.90 2.33 2.56
CA ILE A 164 -3.94 3.79 2.54
C ILE A 164 -5.40 4.24 2.45
N ILE A 165 -5.72 5.37 3.06
CA ILE A 165 -7.06 5.90 3.20
C ILE A 165 -7.10 7.38 2.80
N ALA A 166 -8.19 7.82 2.17
CA ALA A 166 -8.38 9.19 1.74
C ALA A 166 -9.82 9.66 2.00
N GLY A 167 -9.94 10.95 2.30
CA GLY A 167 -11.21 11.67 2.32
C GLY A 167 -11.55 12.27 0.96
N LYS A 168 -12.61 13.09 0.92
CA LYS A 168 -13.10 13.76 -0.31
C LYS A 168 -12.04 14.65 -0.98
N ASN A 169 -11.06 15.13 -0.21
CA ASN A 169 -9.92 15.91 -0.70
C ASN A 169 -8.92 15.09 -1.54
N ARG A 170 -9.11 13.77 -1.65
CA ARG A 170 -8.27 12.83 -2.42
C ARG A 170 -6.80 12.78 -2.00
N ARG A 171 -6.52 13.19 -0.76
CA ARG A 171 -5.20 13.08 -0.17
C ARG A 171 -5.06 11.75 0.57
N TRP A 172 -4.02 11.00 0.24
CA TRP A 172 -3.78 9.66 0.75
C TRP A 172 -2.92 9.67 2.01
N TYR A 173 -3.39 8.97 3.04
CA TYR A 173 -2.68 8.79 4.30
C TYR A 173 -2.50 7.29 4.57
N PRO A 174 -1.45 6.87 5.31
CA PRO A 174 -1.40 5.52 5.86
C PRO A 174 -2.65 5.25 6.71
N ALA A 175 -3.21 4.05 6.59
CA ALA A 175 -4.34 3.61 7.39
C ALA A 175 -3.87 2.67 8.50
N LYS A 176 -4.40 2.86 9.71
CA LYS A 176 -4.41 1.80 10.74
C LYS A 176 -5.43 0.77 10.29
N ALA A 177 -5.04 -0.49 10.30
CA ALA A 177 -5.90 -1.59 9.84
C ALA A 177 -6.02 -2.66 10.92
N ARG A 178 -7.25 -3.12 11.18
CA ARG A 178 -7.51 -4.21 12.12
C ARG A 178 -8.67 -5.08 11.67
N ASN A 179 -8.66 -6.31 12.16
CA ASN A 179 -9.78 -7.22 11.99
C ASN A 179 -11.00 -6.70 12.75
N ALA A 180 -12.17 -6.75 12.11
CA ALA A 180 -13.44 -6.35 12.71
C ALA A 180 -14.60 -7.22 12.22
N LYS A 181 -15.71 -7.18 12.95
CA LYS A 181 -17.00 -7.68 12.47
C LYS A 181 -17.96 -6.52 12.29
N LEU A 182 -18.54 -6.44 11.09
CA LEU A 182 -19.64 -5.53 10.79
C LEU A 182 -20.78 -6.33 10.16
N ASP A 183 -22.00 -6.16 10.66
CA ASP A 183 -23.19 -6.90 10.23
C ASP A 183 -23.00 -8.43 10.24
N GLY A 184 -22.32 -8.95 11.26
CA GLY A 184 -22.04 -10.38 11.42
C GLY A 184 -20.97 -10.95 10.48
N LYS A 185 -20.37 -10.14 9.60
CA LYS A 185 -19.35 -10.57 8.64
C LYS A 185 -17.96 -10.08 9.06
N TRP A 186 -16.95 -10.93 8.89
CA TRP A 186 -15.55 -10.54 9.05
C TRP A 186 -15.13 -9.57 7.95
N CYS A 187 -14.38 -8.54 8.35
CA CYS A 187 -13.92 -7.46 7.49
C CYS A 187 -12.64 -6.84 8.04
N ILE A 188 -12.00 -5.99 7.24
CA ILE A 188 -10.88 -5.16 7.68
C ILE A 188 -11.39 -3.73 7.90
N GLU A 189 -11.32 -3.27 9.15
CA GLU A 189 -11.60 -1.88 9.51
C GLU A 189 -10.33 -1.05 9.26
N LEU A 190 -10.50 0.08 8.58
CA LEU A 190 -9.48 1.08 8.32
C LEU A 190 -9.85 2.41 8.97
N SER A 191 -8.87 3.05 9.59
CA SER A 191 -9.00 4.38 10.18
C SER A 191 -7.71 5.19 10.04
N SER A 192 -7.81 6.51 10.13
CA SER A 192 -6.65 7.40 10.25
C SER A 192 -7.02 8.61 11.08
N ASP A 193 -6.16 9.01 12.01
CA ASP A 193 -6.38 10.20 12.85
C ASP A 193 -6.38 11.51 12.02
N LEU A 194 -5.99 11.42 10.74
CA LEU A 194 -5.90 12.53 9.79
C LEU A 194 -7.03 12.56 8.75
N VAL A 195 -7.94 11.59 8.80
CA VAL A 195 -9.03 11.45 7.82
C VAL A 195 -10.35 11.22 8.57
N GLU A 196 -11.02 12.32 8.90
CA GLU A 196 -12.30 12.30 9.65
C GLU A 196 -13.47 11.73 8.81
N GLU A 197 -13.52 12.04 7.51
CA GLU A 197 -14.55 11.55 6.59
C GLU A 197 -13.93 10.70 5.48
N PRO A 198 -13.62 9.41 5.74
CA PRO A 198 -12.98 8.58 4.73
C PRO A 198 -13.99 8.16 3.65
N VAL A 199 -13.55 8.22 2.39
CA VAL A 199 -14.38 7.85 1.23
C VAL A 199 -13.71 6.83 0.32
N ALA A 200 -12.41 6.59 0.50
CA ALA A 200 -11.65 5.69 -0.34
C ALA A 200 -10.48 5.05 0.41
N ALA A 201 -10.18 3.82 0.04
CA ALA A 201 -8.99 3.08 0.42
C ALA A 201 -8.30 2.43 -0.78
N ARG A 202 -7.00 2.17 -0.64
CA ARG A 202 -6.21 1.32 -1.56
C ARG A 202 -5.30 0.40 -0.76
N TYR A 203 -4.93 -0.73 -1.35
CA TYR A 203 -4.02 -1.70 -0.76
C TYR A 203 -2.84 -1.99 -1.70
N GLY A 204 -1.63 -2.01 -1.15
CA GLY A 204 -0.42 -2.33 -1.90
C GLY A 204 -0.09 -1.29 -2.99
N TRP A 205 -0.42 -0.02 -2.76
CA TRP A 205 -0.36 1.04 -3.76
C TRP A 205 1.01 1.75 -3.85
N ALA A 206 2.05 1.00 -4.23
CA ALA A 206 3.39 1.51 -4.50
C ALA A 206 4.13 0.60 -5.51
N ASN A 207 5.28 1.05 -6.02
CA ASN A 207 6.16 0.19 -6.82
C ASN A 207 6.62 -1.03 -6.01
N TRP A 208 7.08 -0.80 -4.79
CA TRP A 208 7.42 -1.86 -3.83
C TRP A 208 6.70 -1.64 -2.49
N PRO A 209 5.47 -2.17 -2.36
CA PRO A 209 4.61 -1.87 -1.23
C PRO A 209 4.93 -2.72 0.01
N ILE A 210 4.58 -2.18 1.19
CA ILE A 210 4.66 -2.87 2.50
C ILE A 210 3.47 -3.80 2.80
N GLY A 211 2.62 -4.08 1.81
CA GLY A 211 1.39 -4.84 2.02
C GLY A 211 1.65 -6.29 2.43
N ASN A 212 1.20 -6.68 3.61
CA ASN A 212 1.44 -8.00 4.22
C ASN A 212 0.20 -8.90 4.30
N MET A 213 -0.90 -8.52 3.63
CA MET A 213 -2.10 -9.34 3.55
C MET A 213 -1.87 -10.54 2.63
N VAL A 214 -2.15 -11.72 3.17
CA VAL A 214 -2.12 -13.00 2.44
C VAL A 214 -3.45 -13.71 2.67
N GLY A 215 -3.93 -14.41 1.66
CA GLY A 215 -5.11 -15.28 1.78
C GLY A 215 -4.77 -16.65 2.36
N ARG A 216 -5.71 -17.58 2.21
CA ARG A 216 -5.49 -19.00 2.47
C ARG A 216 -4.35 -19.51 1.57
N GLU A 217 -3.56 -20.47 2.04
CA GLU A 217 -2.31 -20.92 1.38
C GLU A 217 -1.22 -19.83 1.18
N ARG A 218 -1.32 -18.71 1.89
CA ARG A 218 -0.28 -17.64 1.96
C ARG A 218 -0.05 -16.92 0.63
N LEU A 219 -1.03 -16.98 -0.25
CA LEU A 219 -0.97 -16.28 -1.51
C LEU A 219 -1.22 -14.79 -1.29
N PRO A 220 -0.37 -13.91 -1.85
CA PRO A 220 -0.51 -12.48 -1.62
C PRO A 220 -1.82 -11.95 -2.18
N MET A 221 -2.45 -11.08 -1.40
CA MET A 221 -3.63 -10.34 -1.85
C MET A 221 -3.22 -9.37 -2.97
N ALA A 222 -3.96 -9.34 -4.07
CA ALA A 222 -3.67 -8.44 -5.18
C ALA A 222 -3.75 -6.95 -4.78
N THR A 223 -2.91 -6.10 -5.38
CA THR A 223 -3.07 -4.64 -5.29
C THR A 223 -4.47 -4.25 -5.78
N PHE A 224 -5.17 -3.41 -5.00
CA PHE A 224 -6.49 -2.93 -5.39
C PHE A 224 -6.75 -1.50 -4.90
N ARG A 225 -7.79 -0.91 -5.46
CA ARG A 225 -8.37 0.37 -5.05
C ARG A 225 -9.88 0.26 -4.92
N THR A 226 -10.46 1.12 -4.09
CA THR A 226 -11.91 1.21 -3.89
C THR A 226 -12.53 2.43 -4.58
N ASP A 227 -11.71 3.43 -4.92
CA ASP A 227 -12.13 4.61 -5.66
C ASP A 227 -12.07 4.41 -7.17
N ASP A 228 -12.84 5.21 -7.90
CA ASP A 228 -12.92 5.28 -9.37
C ASP A 228 -12.24 6.54 -9.94
N TRP A 229 -11.53 7.29 -9.10
CA TRP A 229 -10.87 8.54 -9.49
C TRP A 229 -9.90 8.38 -10.67
N PRO A 230 -9.67 9.44 -11.47
CA PRO A 230 -8.71 9.39 -12.55
C PRO A 230 -7.33 8.95 -12.07
N ILE A 231 -6.74 7.99 -12.79
CA ILE A 231 -5.35 7.59 -12.61
C ILE A 231 -4.47 8.61 -13.33
N PRO A 232 -3.31 9.02 -12.78
CA PRO A 232 -2.36 9.83 -13.51
C PRO A 232 -2.05 9.23 -14.89
N GLU A 233 -2.10 10.05 -15.94
CA GLU A 233 -1.81 9.57 -17.29
C GLU A 233 -0.35 9.15 -17.43
N GLY A 234 -0.13 8.02 -18.08
CA GLY A 234 1.22 7.59 -18.46
C GLY A 234 1.82 8.52 -19.53
N VAL A 235 3.13 8.59 -19.56
CA VAL A 235 3.87 9.49 -20.47
C VAL A 235 3.99 8.89 -21.88
N ASN A 236 3.79 9.72 -22.91
CA ASN A 236 3.93 9.30 -24.32
C ASN A 236 5.42 9.13 -24.72
N TYR A 237 5.68 8.43 -25.83
CA TYR A 237 7.00 8.03 -26.30
C TYR A 237 7.77 9.11 -27.09
N SER A 238 7.18 10.28 -27.39
CA SER A 238 7.91 11.34 -28.11
C SER A 238 8.97 12.00 -27.20
N PRO A 239 10.09 12.52 -27.74
CA PRO A 239 11.08 13.24 -26.95
C PRO A 239 10.52 14.43 -26.17
N GLU A 240 9.68 15.25 -26.81
CA GLU A 240 9.02 16.42 -26.20
C GLU A 240 8.05 15.98 -25.10
N SER A 241 7.29 14.90 -25.36
CA SER A 241 6.40 14.29 -24.38
C SER A 241 7.20 13.76 -23.19
N LYS A 242 8.40 13.21 -23.41
CA LYS A 242 9.27 12.70 -22.36
C LYS A 242 9.79 13.82 -21.47
N GLU A 243 10.21 14.96 -22.02
CA GLU A 243 10.68 16.11 -21.25
C GLU A 243 9.55 16.74 -20.43
N ALA A 244 8.45 17.14 -21.07
CA ALA A 244 7.28 17.73 -20.41
C ALA A 244 6.74 16.82 -19.31
N SER A 245 6.70 15.52 -19.59
CA SER A 245 6.29 14.56 -18.59
C SER A 245 7.32 14.43 -17.46
N SER A 246 8.62 14.39 -17.75
CA SER A 246 9.63 14.25 -16.68
C SER A 246 9.57 15.44 -15.73
N ALA A 247 9.33 16.65 -16.24
CA ALA A 247 9.04 17.84 -15.44
C ALA A 247 7.78 17.66 -14.58
N LYS A 248 6.66 17.23 -15.18
CA LYS A 248 5.40 16.94 -14.48
C LYS A 248 5.57 15.90 -13.35
N ILE A 249 6.30 14.82 -13.62
CA ILE A 249 6.57 13.77 -12.64
C ILE A 249 7.39 14.33 -11.48
N LYS A 250 8.41 15.15 -11.77
CA LYS A 250 9.23 15.79 -10.75
C LYS A 250 8.38 16.73 -9.87
N GLU A 251 7.52 17.54 -10.48
CA GLU A 251 6.57 18.39 -9.76
C GLU A 251 5.65 17.58 -8.83
N LEU A 252 5.05 16.49 -9.35
CA LEU A 252 4.20 15.59 -8.55
C LEU A 252 4.98 14.93 -7.40
N GLN A 253 6.24 14.55 -7.64
CA GLN A 253 7.12 14.01 -6.59
C GLN A 253 7.36 15.04 -5.48
N GLU A 254 7.62 16.30 -5.83
CA GLU A 254 7.82 17.34 -4.82
C GLU A 254 6.52 17.63 -4.04
N ILE A 255 5.37 17.72 -4.71
CA ILE A 255 4.07 17.83 -4.05
C ILE A 255 3.84 16.65 -3.09
N GLY A 256 4.13 15.42 -3.54
CA GLY A 256 4.00 14.22 -2.72
C GLY A 256 4.92 14.24 -1.50
N LYS A 257 6.16 14.72 -1.63
CA LYS A 257 7.10 14.87 -0.50
C LYS A 257 6.60 15.92 0.50
N GLN A 258 6.14 17.07 0.00
CA GLN A 258 5.55 18.13 0.83
C GLN A 258 4.33 17.59 1.60
N GLN A 259 3.45 16.85 0.95
CA GLN A 259 2.30 16.22 1.60
C GLN A 259 2.72 15.15 2.62
N ALA A 260 3.72 14.32 2.33
CA ALA A 260 4.23 13.33 3.29
C ALA A 260 4.76 14.00 4.56
N LEU A 261 5.29 15.20 4.42
CA LEU A 261 5.88 15.97 5.48
C LEU A 261 4.84 16.73 6.32
N ASP A 262 3.89 17.41 5.67
CA ASP A 262 2.73 17.98 6.35
C ASP A 262 1.94 16.89 7.11
N ARG A 263 1.83 15.68 6.57
CA ARG A 263 1.29 14.53 7.31
C ARG A 263 2.07 14.28 8.59
N LYS A 264 3.40 14.16 8.51
CA LYS A 264 4.25 13.93 9.70
C LYS A 264 4.01 15.02 10.74
N MET A 265 3.99 16.30 10.34
CA MET A 265 3.69 17.42 11.27
C MET A 265 2.32 17.28 11.95
N ARG A 266 1.25 17.03 11.19
CA ARG A 266 -0.10 16.90 11.75
C ARG A 266 -0.19 15.70 12.69
N GLN A 267 0.45 14.59 12.35
CA GLN A 267 0.49 13.42 13.23
C GLN A 267 1.23 13.74 14.54
N LEU A 268 2.33 14.51 14.49
CA LEU A 268 3.04 14.95 15.71
C LEU A 268 2.16 15.82 16.61
N GLN A 269 1.36 16.71 16.03
CA GLN A 269 0.42 17.55 16.79
C GLN A 269 -0.67 16.75 17.49
N ILE A 270 -1.04 15.58 16.96
CA ILE A 270 -2.00 14.64 17.57
C ILE A 270 -1.31 13.77 18.63
N ASP A 271 -0.15 13.21 18.30
CA ASP A 271 0.54 12.22 19.13
C ASP A 271 1.12 12.84 20.41
N LEU A 272 1.63 14.08 20.34
CA LEU A 272 2.33 14.69 21.48
C LEU A 272 1.42 14.98 22.69
N PRO A 273 0.24 15.63 22.56
CA PRO A 273 -0.66 15.81 23.70
C PRO A 273 -1.15 14.48 24.29
N ARG A 274 -1.35 13.47 23.43
CA ARG A 274 -1.73 12.12 23.87
C ARG A 274 -0.63 11.48 24.71
N LEU A 275 0.62 11.59 24.27
CA LEU A 275 1.79 11.11 25.00
C LEU A 275 1.97 11.82 26.34
N GLU A 276 1.76 13.13 26.38
CA GLU A 276 1.77 13.91 27.63
C GLU A 276 0.74 13.34 28.61
N SER A 277 -0.51 13.15 28.18
CA SER A 277 -1.55 12.56 29.02
C SER A 277 -1.23 11.12 29.47
N GLU A 278 -0.60 10.29 28.61
CA GLU A 278 -0.22 8.92 28.94
C GLU A 278 0.90 8.89 29.99
N LEU A 279 1.87 9.81 29.91
CA LEU A 279 2.97 9.94 30.88
C LEU A 279 2.47 10.24 32.30
N PHE A 280 1.44 11.07 32.44
CA PHE A 280 0.85 11.40 33.75
C PHE A 280 0.06 10.25 34.40
N ARG A 281 -0.24 9.16 33.67
CA ARG A 281 -1.05 8.03 34.17
C ARG A 281 -0.25 6.84 34.70
N GLY A 282 1.06 6.71 34.37
CA GLY A 282 1.94 5.57 34.72
C GLY A 282 1.49 4.24 34.07
N ASP A 283 2.26 3.16 33.92
CA ASP A 283 3.70 2.91 33.88
C ASP A 283 3.96 2.25 32.50
N ALA A 284 4.32 3.07 31.51
CA ALA A 284 4.64 2.63 30.15
C ALA A 284 5.92 3.30 29.66
N LYS A 285 6.88 3.51 30.58
CA LYS A 285 8.09 4.32 30.35
C LYS A 285 8.82 3.92 29.06
N ARG A 286 9.05 2.63 28.84
CA ARG A 286 9.71 2.14 27.60
C ARG A 286 8.91 2.40 26.32
N GLN A 287 7.58 2.30 26.35
CA GLN A 287 6.74 2.59 25.18
C GLN A 287 6.71 4.09 24.89
N ILE A 288 6.66 4.91 25.93
CA ILE A 288 6.70 6.37 25.82
C ILE A 288 8.08 6.83 25.32
N GLU A 289 9.17 6.29 25.86
CA GLU A 289 10.54 6.56 25.39
C GLU A 289 10.71 6.19 23.90
N SER A 290 10.20 5.03 23.48
CA SER A 290 10.23 4.61 22.07
C SER A 290 9.44 5.57 21.16
N LYS A 291 8.25 6.00 21.59
CA LYS A 291 7.44 6.98 20.85
C LYS A 291 8.14 8.36 20.79
N LEU A 292 8.70 8.84 21.91
CA LEU A 292 9.46 10.11 21.96
C LEU A 292 10.70 10.07 21.07
N ALA A 293 11.44 8.94 21.05
CA ALA A 293 12.59 8.76 20.17
C ALA A 293 12.18 8.81 18.69
N ARG A 294 11.04 8.21 18.32
CA ARG A 294 10.49 8.28 16.95
C ARG A 294 10.11 9.71 16.57
N ILE A 295 9.46 10.45 17.48
CA ILE A 295 9.13 11.87 17.26
C ILE A 295 10.40 12.70 17.09
N LYS A 296 11.41 12.48 17.93
CA LYS A 296 12.71 13.17 17.82
C LYS A 296 13.38 12.88 16.47
N GLY A 297 13.39 11.62 16.02
CA GLY A 297 13.95 11.26 14.71
C GLY A 297 13.23 11.94 13.55
N ILE A 298 11.91 12.13 13.64
CA ILE A 298 11.16 12.93 12.66
C ILE A 298 11.65 14.39 12.69
N LEU A 299 11.74 15.03 13.86
CA LEU A 299 12.22 16.41 13.96
C LEU A 299 13.65 16.60 13.45
N ASP A 300 14.54 15.65 13.74
CA ASP A 300 15.92 15.67 13.23
C ASP A 300 15.95 15.57 11.69
N GLU A 301 15.06 14.77 11.08
CA GLU A 301 14.89 14.69 9.62
C GLU A 301 14.45 16.03 9.02
N PHE A 302 13.55 16.77 9.69
CA PHE A 302 13.13 18.11 9.27
C PHE A 302 14.27 19.13 9.28
N GLU A 303 15.15 19.06 10.28
CA GLU A 303 16.24 20.03 10.43
C GLU A 303 17.44 19.74 9.55
N ALA A 304 17.70 18.46 9.27
CA ALA A 304 18.81 18.05 8.40
C ALA A 304 18.58 18.44 6.93
N ASP A 305 17.33 18.58 6.49
CA ASP A 305 16.98 18.99 5.13
C ASP A 305 16.66 20.50 5.05
N LEU A 306 17.71 21.32 4.96
CA LEU A 306 17.62 22.77 4.85
C LEU A 306 16.76 23.26 3.66
N TRP A 307 16.75 22.51 2.56
CA TRP A 307 15.96 22.85 1.38
C TRP A 307 14.48 22.66 1.66
N LEU A 308 14.13 21.52 2.24
CA LEU A 308 12.76 21.15 2.59
C LEU A 308 12.20 22.07 3.69
N SER A 309 13.00 22.37 4.71
CA SER A 309 12.67 23.32 5.77
C SER A 309 12.36 24.72 5.23
N ARG A 310 13.15 25.19 4.25
CA ARG A 310 12.92 26.48 3.58
C ARG A 310 11.61 26.50 2.78
N GLN A 311 11.34 25.46 1.99
CA GLN A 311 10.11 25.35 1.20
C GLN A 311 8.85 25.31 2.08
N LEU A 312 8.91 24.61 3.21
CA LEU A 312 7.78 24.57 4.12
C LEU A 312 7.53 25.89 4.83
N LYS A 313 8.58 26.65 5.19
CA LYS A 313 8.41 27.99 5.78
C LYS A 313 7.67 28.94 4.85
N GLU A 314 7.78 28.77 3.53
CA GLU A 314 7.01 29.54 2.56
C GLU A 314 5.50 29.22 2.62
N HIS A 315 5.13 28.01 3.03
CA HIS A 315 3.74 27.55 3.12
C HIS A 315 3.13 27.68 4.54
N ASP A 316 3.93 27.50 5.59
CA ASP A 316 3.57 27.69 6.99
C ASP A 316 4.66 28.54 7.67
N PRO A 317 4.51 29.89 7.69
CA PRO A 317 5.50 30.81 8.23
C PRO A 317 5.87 30.54 9.69
N ASP A 318 4.94 29.97 10.47
CA ASP A 318 5.10 29.67 11.89
C ASP A 318 5.74 28.29 12.14
N LEU A 319 6.07 27.53 11.09
CA LEU A 319 6.63 26.20 11.23
C LEU A 319 7.91 26.15 12.08
N PRO A 320 8.89 27.07 11.96
CA PRO A 320 10.08 27.06 12.81
C PRO A 320 9.75 27.15 14.31
N ASP A 321 8.79 28.01 14.67
CA ASP A 321 8.39 28.21 16.05
C ASP A 321 7.65 26.97 16.59
N LYS A 322 6.77 26.37 15.76
CA LYS A 322 6.09 25.10 16.08
C LYS A 322 7.09 23.97 16.31
N LEU A 323 8.11 23.83 15.46
CA LEU A 323 9.16 22.81 15.62
C LEU A 323 9.96 23.02 16.91
N GLN A 324 10.31 24.27 17.22
CA GLN A 324 11.00 24.63 18.45
C GLN A 324 10.16 24.32 19.69
N GLU A 325 8.86 24.62 19.66
CA GLU A 325 7.93 24.31 20.75
C GLU A 325 7.81 22.79 20.95
N LEU A 326 7.67 22.02 19.87
CA LEU A 326 7.64 20.55 19.91
C LEU A 326 8.92 19.98 20.53
N ARG A 327 10.11 20.47 20.13
CA ARG A 327 11.40 20.08 20.74
C ARG A 327 11.43 20.39 22.23
N ALA A 328 11.00 21.58 22.64
CA ALA A 328 10.99 21.98 24.04
C ALA A 328 10.08 21.08 24.88
N LYS A 329 8.91 20.72 24.36
CA LYS A 329 7.99 19.76 25.01
C LYS A 329 8.62 18.37 25.14
N ILE A 330 9.23 17.84 24.08
CA ILE A 330 9.91 16.55 24.13
C ILE A 330 11.05 16.55 25.14
N GLY A 331 11.88 17.60 25.18
CA GLY A 331 12.97 17.71 26.15
C GLY A 331 12.47 17.70 27.60
N LYS A 332 11.35 18.36 27.88
CA LYS A 332 10.69 18.31 29.19
C LYS A 332 10.13 16.93 29.54
N LEU A 333 9.67 16.16 28.54
CA LEU A 333 9.11 14.83 28.73
C LEU A 333 10.18 13.74 28.87
N SER A 334 11.31 13.88 28.17
CA SER A 334 12.44 12.94 28.24
C SER A 334 13.32 13.12 29.50
N GLY A 335 13.22 14.27 30.18
CA GLY A 335 13.93 14.56 31.44
C GLY A 335 13.17 14.21 32.72
N LYS A 336 11.93 13.70 32.61
CA LYS A 336 11.13 13.15 33.71
C LYS A 336 11.19 11.63 33.69
#